data_AF-A0A925LPG8-F1
#
_entry.id   AF-A0A925LPG8-F1
#
_cell.length_a   1.000
_cell.length_b   1.000
_cell.length_c   1.000
_cell.angle_alpha   90.00
_cell.angle_beta   90.00
_cell.angle_gamma   90.00
#
_symmetry.space_group_name_H-M   'P 1'
#
loop_
_entity.id
_entity.type
_entity.pdbx_description
1 polymer ?
#
loop_
_entity_poly.entity_id
_entity_poly.type
_entity_poly.pdbx_seq_one_letter_code
_entity_poly.pdbx_strand_id
1 'polypeptide(L)'
;MSTLFDALPRLKAILRFAVFAVATGLSSTALGQQDDSFQPLNEKMMPGFAADTLARVRQYDPSWLQPVRVELPTAGTVSVYSATPEPNGIFATPAQFSVNAGHIYRLRIADMPEFPNVEVYPSIEILDRMHPPDGRAADYPIPVVLTEADIREAIDGRMVTRVVYLEQPQLAALLDPLRREIPQSVDPADNALQEADRLGRPMIIVRIGGRTPSGDYMPYLYYGSGGGFDAGESVPVHTGVVKLSDKRGPRSSIASR
;
A
#
# COMPACT_ATOMS: atom_id res chain seq x y z
N MET A 1 71.84 61.48 -18.65
CA MET A 1 72.30 60.28 -19.37
C MET A 1 71.03 59.53 -19.78
N SER A 2 70.40 59.82 -20.93
CA SER A 2 70.74 59.29 -22.28
C SER A 2 70.98 57.78 -22.20
N THR A 3 70.20 56.89 -22.81
CA THR A 3 69.99 56.83 -24.25
C THR A 3 68.87 55.84 -24.62
N LEU A 4 68.01 56.27 -25.54
CA LEU A 4 67.66 55.61 -26.81
C LEU A 4 67.42 54.10 -26.82
N PHE A 5 66.22 53.69 -27.23
CA PHE A 5 66.09 53.03 -28.54
C PHE A 5 64.69 53.31 -29.10
N ASP A 6 64.72 53.96 -30.26
CA ASP A 6 63.61 54.36 -31.11
C ASP A 6 63.47 53.31 -32.22
N ALA A 7 62.24 52.89 -32.54
CA ALA A 7 61.90 52.23 -33.80
C ALA A 7 60.37 52.05 -33.94
N LEU A 8 59.71 53.06 -34.51
CA LEU A 8 58.46 52.88 -35.26
C LEU A 8 58.80 52.28 -36.65
N PRO A 9 57.88 51.54 -37.35
CA PRO A 9 56.73 52.21 -37.95
C PRO A 9 55.42 51.41 -38.10
N ARG A 10 54.33 52.18 -38.07
CA ARG A 10 53.08 52.13 -38.86
C ARG A 10 52.72 50.80 -39.54
N LEU A 11 51.48 50.34 -39.32
CA LEU A 11 50.34 50.47 -40.26
C LEU A 11 49.27 49.39 -39.97
N LYS A 12 48.03 49.85 -39.74
CA LYS A 12 46.76 49.40 -40.36
C LYS A 12 45.59 49.43 -39.37
N ALA A 13 44.62 50.25 -39.74
CA ALA A 13 43.35 50.47 -39.08
C ALA A 13 42.41 49.26 -39.21
N ILE A 14 41.66 48.97 -38.14
CA ILE A 14 40.37 48.25 -38.15
C ILE A 14 39.58 48.85 -36.96
N LEU A 15 38.73 49.86 -37.17
CA LEU A 15 37.31 49.79 -37.55
C LEU A 15 36.40 49.05 -36.55
N ARG A 16 35.72 49.86 -35.72
CA ARG A 16 34.30 49.81 -35.29
C ARG A 16 33.77 48.51 -34.65
N PHE A 17 33.24 48.61 -33.43
CA PHE A 17 31.80 48.80 -33.17
C PHE A 17 31.56 48.83 -31.65
N ALA A 18 30.90 49.87 -31.15
CA ALA A 18 30.36 49.88 -29.79
C ALA A 18 29.07 49.05 -29.77
N VAL A 19 29.01 48.04 -28.91
CA VAL A 19 27.80 47.25 -28.64
C VAL A 19 27.28 47.64 -27.26
N PHE A 20 26.08 48.23 -27.25
CA PHE A 20 25.28 48.49 -26.05
C PHE A 20 24.70 47.15 -25.57
N ALA A 21 25.12 46.67 -24.39
CA ALA A 21 24.54 45.47 -23.79
C ALA A 21 23.27 45.82 -23.02
N VAL A 22 22.11 45.48 -23.57
CA VAL A 22 20.83 45.46 -22.86
C VAL A 22 20.76 44.15 -22.08
N ALA A 23 20.89 44.22 -20.75
CA ALA A 23 20.72 43.08 -19.87
C ALA A 23 19.23 42.76 -19.71
N THR A 24 18.69 41.88 -20.55
CA THR A 24 17.40 41.24 -20.31
C THR A 24 17.59 40.15 -19.27
N GLY A 25 17.01 40.35 -18.09
CA GLY A 25 16.97 39.34 -17.03
C GLY A 25 16.20 38.10 -17.48
N LEU A 26 16.95 37.04 -17.81
CA LEU A 26 16.42 35.71 -17.99
C LEU A 26 15.95 35.19 -16.63
N SER A 27 14.66 35.35 -16.36
CA SER A 27 14.00 34.65 -15.25
C SER A 27 13.99 33.17 -15.59
N SER A 28 14.91 32.42 -14.99
CA SER A 28 14.93 30.96 -15.05
C SER A 28 13.75 30.47 -14.22
N THR A 29 12.59 30.31 -14.82
CA THR A 29 11.55 29.45 -14.25
C THR A 29 12.07 28.03 -14.35
N ALA A 30 12.71 27.54 -13.29
CA ALA A 30 12.87 26.11 -13.08
C ALA A 30 11.45 25.53 -12.94
N LEU A 31 10.88 25.10 -14.07
CA LEU A 31 9.83 24.10 -14.04
C LEU A 31 10.49 22.90 -13.33
N GLY A 32 10.13 22.67 -12.06
CA GLY A 32 10.52 21.46 -11.39
C GLY A 32 10.09 20.30 -12.27
N GLN A 33 11.05 19.52 -12.75
CA GLN A 33 10.74 18.24 -13.38
C GLN A 33 9.94 17.47 -12.33
N GLN A 34 8.67 17.26 -12.62
CA GLN A 34 7.90 16.20 -12.00
C GLN A 34 8.71 14.95 -12.30
N ASP A 35 9.30 14.34 -11.28
CA ASP A 35 10.07 13.10 -11.42
C ASP A 35 9.09 12.02 -11.90
N ASP A 36 8.89 11.95 -13.21
CA ASP A 36 8.17 10.89 -13.89
C ASP A 36 9.10 9.68 -13.97
N SER A 37 9.53 9.21 -12.78
CA SER A 37 10.34 8.02 -12.65
C SER A 37 9.51 6.85 -13.18
N PHE A 38 10.02 6.18 -14.21
CA PHE A 38 9.38 5.01 -14.79
C PHE A 38 9.09 3.97 -13.69
N GLN A 39 7.80 3.74 -13.41
CA GLN A 39 7.36 2.73 -12.46
C GLN A 39 6.98 1.44 -13.20
N PRO A 40 7.79 0.36 -13.10
CA PRO A 40 7.56 -0.86 -13.87
C PRO A 40 6.37 -1.70 -13.38
N LEU A 41 5.95 -1.51 -12.12
CA LEU A 41 4.86 -2.29 -11.51
C LEU A 41 3.59 -1.45 -11.40
N ASN A 42 2.45 -2.07 -11.69
CA ASN A 42 1.14 -1.42 -11.68
C ASN A 42 0.07 -2.40 -11.16
N GLU A 43 -0.88 -1.91 -10.37
CA GLU A 43 -1.98 -2.72 -9.84
C GLU A 43 -2.92 -3.26 -10.91
N LYS A 44 -2.91 -2.68 -12.11
CA LYS A 44 -3.69 -3.09 -13.28
C LYS A 44 -3.05 -4.26 -14.05
N MET A 45 -1.84 -4.68 -13.69
CA MET A 45 -1.21 -5.88 -14.25
C MET A 45 -1.98 -7.15 -13.83
N MET A 46 -1.61 -8.29 -14.43
CA MET A 46 -2.17 -9.58 -14.05
C MET A 46 -2.02 -9.80 -12.53
N PRO A 47 -3.09 -10.19 -11.81
CA PRO A 47 -3.02 -10.45 -10.37
C PRO A 47 -1.91 -11.46 -10.04
N GLY A 48 -1.11 -11.15 -9.03
CA GLY A 48 0.04 -11.96 -8.59
C GLY A 48 1.37 -11.60 -9.26
N PHE A 49 1.35 -10.86 -10.39
CA PHE A 49 2.58 -10.49 -11.10
C PHE A 49 3.49 -9.56 -10.29
N ALA A 50 2.92 -8.58 -9.59
CA ALA A 50 3.70 -7.63 -8.79
C ALA A 50 4.33 -8.33 -7.58
N ALA A 51 3.57 -9.19 -6.89
CA ALA A 51 4.09 -9.99 -5.78
C ALA A 51 5.21 -10.94 -6.23
N ASP A 52 5.00 -11.72 -7.30
CA ASP A 52 6.02 -12.65 -7.82
C ASP A 52 7.31 -11.90 -8.22
N THR A 53 7.16 -10.78 -8.93
CA THR A 53 8.30 -9.95 -9.35
C THR A 53 9.06 -9.41 -8.13
N LEU A 54 8.36 -8.83 -7.16
CA LEU A 54 9.00 -8.27 -5.95
C LEU A 54 9.66 -9.36 -5.10
N ALA A 55 9.05 -10.54 -4.98
CA ALA A 55 9.64 -11.65 -4.23
C ALA A 55 10.94 -12.15 -4.88
N ARG A 56 11.02 -12.20 -6.21
CA ARG A 56 12.26 -12.55 -6.93
C ARG A 56 13.36 -11.52 -6.71
N VAL A 57 13.00 -10.23 -6.74
CA VAL A 57 13.96 -9.13 -6.55
C VAL A 57 14.45 -9.05 -5.11
N ARG A 58 13.54 -9.19 -4.13
CA ARG A 58 13.83 -8.99 -2.71
C ARG A 58 14.32 -10.24 -1.99
N GLN A 59 14.16 -11.42 -2.61
CA GLN A 59 14.61 -12.72 -2.07
C GLN A 59 14.10 -12.96 -0.65
N TYR A 60 12.79 -12.82 -0.44
CA TYR A 60 12.21 -13.04 0.87
C TYR A 60 12.48 -14.45 1.39
N ASP A 61 12.62 -14.56 2.71
CA ASP A 61 12.65 -15.84 3.39
C ASP A 61 11.28 -16.53 3.26
N PRO A 62 11.18 -17.68 2.57
CA PRO A 62 9.92 -18.39 2.38
C PRO A 62 9.40 -19.01 3.68
N SER A 63 10.16 -19.03 4.77
CA SER A 63 9.67 -19.46 6.09
C SER A 63 8.88 -18.38 6.83
N TRP A 64 9.04 -17.11 6.45
CA TRP A 64 8.30 -16.01 7.08
C TRP A 64 6.87 -15.92 6.54
N LEU A 65 5.91 -16.08 7.43
CA LEU A 65 4.49 -15.83 7.16
C LEU A 65 4.11 -14.47 7.72
N GLN A 66 3.65 -13.59 6.84
CA GLN A 66 3.16 -12.26 7.16
C GLN A 66 1.72 -12.34 7.69
N PRO A 67 1.45 -11.87 8.92
CA PRO A 67 0.09 -11.78 9.41
C PRO A 67 -0.74 -10.74 8.64
N VAL A 68 -1.98 -11.10 8.34
CA VAL A 68 -2.99 -10.27 7.67
C VAL A 68 -4.25 -10.32 8.51
N ARG A 69 -4.91 -9.17 8.70
CA ARG A 69 -6.17 -9.06 9.41
C ARG A 69 -7.24 -8.50 8.49
N VAL A 70 -8.26 -9.29 8.19
CA VAL A 70 -9.41 -8.89 7.39
C VAL A 70 -10.52 -8.40 8.31
N GLU A 71 -10.99 -7.18 8.04
CA GLU A 71 -12.08 -6.53 8.76
C GLU A 71 -13.22 -6.25 7.80
N LEU A 72 -14.44 -6.52 8.24
CA LEU A 72 -15.69 -6.26 7.52
C LEU A 72 -16.45 -5.12 8.20
N PRO A 73 -17.49 -4.55 7.56
CA PRO A 73 -18.24 -3.44 8.14
C PRO A 73 -18.91 -3.84 9.46
N THR A 74 -19.46 -5.06 9.52
CA THR A 74 -20.00 -5.66 10.75
C THR A 74 -19.42 -7.05 10.99
N ALA A 75 -20.24 -8.09 10.81
CA ALA A 75 -19.87 -9.49 11.01
C ALA A 75 -19.88 -10.20 9.66
N GLY A 76 -19.27 -11.37 9.62
CA GLY A 76 -19.23 -12.22 8.44
C GLY A 76 -18.11 -13.24 8.54
N THR A 77 -18.10 -14.12 7.55
CA THR A 77 -17.18 -15.25 7.44
C THR A 77 -16.14 -14.95 6.38
N VAL A 78 -14.86 -15.19 6.70
CA VAL A 78 -13.74 -15.11 5.77
C VAL A 78 -13.17 -16.52 5.57
N SER A 79 -13.29 -17.04 4.37
CA SER A 79 -12.60 -18.28 3.96
C SER A 79 -11.37 -17.91 3.13
N VAL A 80 -10.23 -18.54 3.40
CA VAL A 80 -8.95 -18.28 2.73
C VAL A 80 -8.57 -19.48 1.88
N TYR A 81 -8.13 -19.25 0.65
CA TYR A 81 -7.70 -20.27 -0.29
C TYR A 81 -6.29 -19.97 -0.82
N SER A 82 -5.54 -21.04 -1.08
CA SER A 82 -4.20 -21.00 -1.66
C SER A 82 -4.04 -22.12 -2.69
N ALA A 83 -4.32 -21.80 -3.96
CA ALA A 83 -4.24 -22.72 -5.11
C ALA A 83 -5.07 -24.02 -5.00
N THR A 84 -6.01 -24.11 -4.06
CA THR A 84 -6.94 -25.24 -3.90
C THR A 84 -8.38 -24.74 -3.86
N PRO A 85 -9.35 -25.50 -4.40
CA PRO A 85 -10.77 -25.15 -4.31
C PRO A 85 -11.33 -25.32 -2.89
N GLU A 86 -10.67 -26.12 -2.04
CA GLU A 86 -10.97 -26.18 -0.61
C GLU A 86 -10.29 -25.03 0.15
N PRO A 87 -10.98 -24.39 1.10
CA PRO A 87 -10.39 -23.34 1.91
C PRO A 87 -9.35 -23.92 2.87
N ASN A 88 -8.20 -23.25 2.98
CA ASN A 88 -7.17 -23.55 3.97
C ASN A 88 -7.60 -23.19 5.40
N GLY A 89 -8.49 -22.21 5.54
CA GLY A 89 -9.06 -21.79 6.83
C GLY A 89 -10.35 -21.00 6.68
N ILE A 90 -11.20 -21.05 7.69
CA ILE A 90 -12.48 -20.33 7.77
C ILE A 90 -12.54 -19.63 9.13
N PHE A 91 -12.82 -18.33 9.12
CA PHE A 91 -12.76 -17.49 10.31
C PHE A 91 -13.99 -16.59 10.40
N ALA A 92 -14.46 -16.33 11.61
CA ALA A 92 -15.33 -15.20 11.87
C ALA A 92 -14.51 -13.90 11.86
N THR A 93 -15.14 -12.78 11.55
CA THR A 93 -14.48 -11.47 11.52
C THR A 93 -14.41 -10.81 12.91
N PRO A 94 -13.33 -10.07 13.22
CA PRO A 94 -12.13 -9.85 12.40
C PRO A 94 -11.29 -11.12 12.24
N ALA A 95 -10.93 -11.44 11.00
CA ALA A 95 -10.22 -12.68 10.66
C ALA A 95 -8.72 -12.41 10.56
N GLN A 96 -7.91 -13.12 11.33
CA GLN A 96 -6.45 -12.99 11.27
C GLN A 96 -5.81 -14.33 10.95
N PHE A 97 -4.90 -14.33 9.98
CA PHE A 97 -4.14 -15.48 9.50
C PHE A 97 -2.79 -15.00 8.96
N SER A 98 -1.84 -15.92 8.72
CA SER A 98 -0.50 -15.59 8.24
C SER A 98 -0.21 -16.26 6.89
N VAL A 99 0.45 -15.52 5.99
CA VAL A 99 0.67 -15.94 4.60
C VAL A 99 2.04 -15.51 4.07
N ASN A 100 2.61 -16.25 3.12
CA ASN A 100 3.85 -15.83 2.46
C ASN A 100 3.69 -14.56 1.61
N ALA A 101 4.68 -13.67 1.69
CA ALA A 101 4.89 -12.63 0.68
C ALA A 101 5.30 -13.24 -0.66
N GLY A 102 5.00 -12.55 -1.76
CA GLY A 102 5.26 -13.05 -3.12
C GLY A 102 4.14 -13.86 -3.73
N HIS A 103 3.03 -14.02 -3.01
CA HIS A 103 1.92 -14.85 -3.44
C HIS A 103 0.60 -14.08 -3.50
N ILE A 104 -0.32 -14.64 -4.28
CA ILE A 104 -1.72 -14.22 -4.32
C ILE A 104 -2.58 -15.29 -3.65
N TYR A 105 -3.50 -14.83 -2.82
CA TYR A 105 -4.48 -15.67 -2.13
C TYR A 105 -5.88 -15.22 -2.54
N ARG A 106 -6.80 -16.19 -2.58
CA ARG A 106 -8.21 -15.90 -2.77
C ARG A 106 -8.90 -15.91 -1.42
N LEU A 107 -9.83 -14.99 -1.23
CA LEU A 107 -10.74 -14.99 -0.10
C LEU A 107 -12.16 -15.26 -0.61
N ARG A 108 -13.01 -15.78 0.27
CA ARG A 108 -14.47 -15.72 0.15
C ARG A 108 -15.00 -14.99 1.36
N ILE A 109 -15.77 -13.94 1.12
CA ILE A 109 -16.46 -13.16 2.14
C ILE A 109 -17.94 -13.48 2.02
N ALA A 110 -18.54 -13.95 3.10
CA ALA A 110 -19.93 -14.39 3.15
C ALA A 110 -20.55 -14.08 4.52
N ASP A 111 -21.82 -14.43 4.68
CA ASP A 111 -22.58 -14.35 5.94
C ASP A 111 -22.60 -12.93 6.56
N MET A 112 -22.58 -11.90 5.70
CA MET A 112 -22.67 -10.50 6.10
C MET A 112 -24.13 -10.13 6.38
N PRO A 113 -24.52 -9.71 7.60
CA PRO A 113 -25.89 -9.37 7.93
C PRO A 113 -26.50 -8.27 7.05
N GLU A 114 -25.69 -7.28 6.68
CA GLU A 114 -26.07 -6.16 5.81
C GLU A 114 -26.24 -6.55 4.33
N PHE A 115 -25.67 -7.68 3.91
CA PHE A 115 -25.72 -8.20 2.54
C PHE A 115 -26.15 -9.68 2.53
N PRO A 116 -27.44 -9.97 2.80
CA PRO A 116 -27.91 -11.35 2.92
C PRO A 116 -27.79 -12.11 1.60
N ASN A 117 -27.29 -13.35 1.67
CA ASN A 117 -27.04 -14.23 0.51
C ASN A 117 -26.06 -13.67 -0.53
N VAL A 118 -25.28 -12.67 -0.16
CA VAL A 118 -24.20 -12.15 -1.01
C VAL A 118 -22.89 -12.80 -0.59
N GLU A 119 -22.13 -13.23 -1.59
CA GLU A 119 -20.77 -13.68 -1.44
C GLU A 119 -19.88 -12.95 -2.44
N VAL A 120 -18.73 -12.48 -1.97
CA VAL A 120 -17.71 -11.88 -2.83
C VAL A 120 -16.38 -12.59 -2.65
N TYR A 121 -15.58 -12.59 -3.72
CA TYR A 121 -14.36 -13.39 -3.81
C TYR A 121 -13.12 -12.53 -4.04
N PRO A 122 -12.74 -11.66 -3.09
CA PRO A 122 -11.61 -10.78 -3.28
C PRO A 122 -10.29 -11.56 -3.33
N SER A 123 -9.32 -11.03 -4.06
CA SER A 123 -7.94 -11.52 -4.05
C SER A 123 -7.04 -10.56 -3.29
N ILE A 124 -6.12 -11.12 -2.50
CA ILE A 124 -5.04 -10.37 -1.86
C ILE A 124 -3.70 -10.81 -2.42
N GLU A 125 -2.89 -9.85 -2.84
CA GLU A 125 -1.57 -10.06 -3.39
C GLU A 125 -0.55 -9.46 -2.43
N ILE A 126 0.27 -10.30 -1.80
CA ILE A 126 1.18 -9.92 -0.72
C ILE A 126 2.51 -9.48 -1.33
N LEU A 127 2.79 -8.18 -1.30
CA LEU A 127 3.97 -7.58 -1.94
C LEU A 127 5.20 -7.61 -1.03
N ASP A 128 4.99 -7.48 0.27
CA ASP A 128 6.05 -7.32 1.26
C ASP A 128 5.66 -7.81 2.65
N ARG A 129 6.63 -7.85 3.55
CA ARG A 129 6.50 -8.23 4.95
C ARG A 129 6.85 -7.09 5.90
N MET A 130 6.27 -7.18 7.09
CA MET A 130 6.59 -6.35 8.24
C MET A 130 7.88 -6.86 8.89
N HIS A 131 8.56 -5.97 9.62
CA HIS A 131 9.73 -6.30 10.43
C HIS A 131 9.43 -5.98 11.90
N PRO A 132 8.50 -6.73 12.53
CA PRO A 132 8.14 -6.52 13.92
C PRO A 132 9.25 -7.02 14.85
N PRO A 133 9.25 -6.62 16.13
CA PRO A 133 10.10 -7.25 17.14
C PRO A 133 9.91 -8.76 17.19
N ASP A 134 10.98 -9.50 17.50
CA ASP A 134 10.98 -10.96 17.54
C ASP A 134 9.84 -11.50 18.41
N GLY A 135 9.12 -12.50 17.89
CA GLY A 135 7.98 -13.13 18.57
C GLY A 135 6.71 -12.28 18.63
N ARG A 136 6.70 -11.06 18.08
CA ARG A 136 5.52 -10.16 18.10
C ARG A 136 4.83 -10.01 16.75
N ALA A 137 5.11 -10.88 15.76
CA ALA A 137 4.55 -10.72 14.43
C ALA A 137 3.01 -10.64 14.40
N ALA A 138 2.34 -11.45 15.23
CA ALA A 138 0.88 -11.44 15.35
C ALA A 138 0.29 -10.12 15.86
N ASP A 139 1.08 -9.27 16.54
CA ASP A 139 0.67 -7.94 17.01
C ASP A 139 0.66 -6.90 15.86
N TYR A 140 1.29 -7.19 14.72
CA TYR A 140 1.46 -6.27 13.59
C TYR A 140 0.93 -6.87 12.26
N PRO A 141 -0.36 -7.23 12.18
CA PRO A 141 -0.94 -7.67 10.93
C PRO A 141 -1.08 -6.52 9.94
N ILE A 142 -1.03 -6.82 8.64
CA ILE A 142 -1.42 -5.86 7.60
C ILE A 142 -2.96 -5.81 7.58
N PRO A 143 -3.59 -4.64 7.82
CA PRO A 143 -5.04 -4.53 7.83
C PRO A 143 -5.60 -4.54 6.40
N VAL A 144 -6.61 -5.38 6.17
CA VAL A 144 -7.43 -5.43 4.96
C VAL A 144 -8.85 -5.09 5.37
N VAL A 145 -9.16 -3.79 5.32
CA VAL A 145 -10.49 -3.28 5.71
C VAL A 145 -11.38 -3.21 4.48
N LEU A 146 -12.44 -4.01 4.48
CA LEU A 146 -13.48 -4.01 3.46
C LEU A 146 -14.68 -3.25 4.00
N THR A 147 -15.00 -2.12 3.37
CA THR A 147 -16.10 -1.24 3.76
C THR A 147 -17.38 -1.64 3.05
N GLU A 148 -18.51 -1.18 3.58
CA GLU A 148 -19.83 -1.43 3.00
C GLU A 148 -19.93 -0.87 1.58
N ALA A 149 -19.27 0.27 1.31
CA ALA A 149 -19.15 0.85 -0.03
C ALA A 149 -18.40 -0.10 -0.97
N ASP A 150 -17.26 -0.66 -0.56
CA ASP A 150 -16.50 -1.57 -1.43
C ASP A 150 -17.32 -2.81 -1.84
N ILE A 151 -18.11 -3.35 -0.90
CA ILE A 151 -18.97 -4.50 -1.16
C ILE A 151 -20.10 -4.13 -2.13
N ARG A 152 -20.75 -2.97 -1.96
CA ARG A 152 -21.77 -2.47 -2.91
C ARG A 152 -21.21 -2.30 -4.32
N GLU A 153 -20.05 -1.65 -4.44
CA GLU A 153 -19.37 -1.46 -5.71
C GLU A 153 -19.09 -2.81 -6.41
N ALA A 154 -18.62 -3.80 -5.65
CA ALA A 154 -18.36 -5.15 -6.16
C ALA A 154 -19.64 -5.87 -6.62
N ILE A 155 -20.74 -5.77 -5.85
CA ILE A 155 -22.05 -6.35 -6.20
C ILE A 155 -22.59 -5.71 -7.49
N ASP A 156 -22.40 -4.40 -7.66
CA ASP A 156 -22.81 -3.67 -8.86
C ASP A 156 -21.92 -3.96 -10.09
N GLY A 157 -20.99 -4.93 -9.98
CA GLY A 157 -20.11 -5.36 -11.06
C GLY A 157 -18.91 -4.44 -11.28
N ARG A 158 -18.64 -3.49 -10.38
CA ARG A 158 -17.43 -2.66 -10.42
C ARG A 158 -16.27 -3.39 -9.75
N MET A 159 -15.04 -3.00 -10.10
CA MET A 159 -13.82 -3.51 -9.47
C MET A 159 -13.29 -2.45 -8.53
N VAL A 160 -13.16 -2.82 -7.25
CA VAL A 160 -12.49 -2.02 -6.24
C VAL A 160 -11.08 -2.54 -6.06
N THR A 161 -10.09 -1.66 -6.23
CA THR A 161 -8.68 -1.97 -5.96
C THR A 161 -8.22 -1.10 -4.80
N ARG A 162 -7.66 -1.72 -3.77
CA ARG A 162 -7.01 -1.03 -2.65
C ARG A 162 -5.54 -1.42 -2.60
N VAL A 163 -4.68 -0.45 -2.39
CA VAL A 163 -3.25 -0.70 -2.11
C VAL A 163 -2.97 -0.27 -0.68
N VAL A 164 -2.60 -1.24 0.16
CA VAL A 164 -2.21 -0.98 1.55
C VAL A 164 -0.71 -0.77 1.58
N TYR A 165 -0.27 0.34 2.18
CA TYR A 165 1.15 0.67 2.32
C TYR A 165 1.54 0.92 3.77
N LEU A 166 2.82 0.67 4.06
CA LEU A 166 3.45 1.05 5.32
C LEU A 166 4.10 2.42 5.16
N GLU A 167 3.56 3.42 5.84
CA GLU A 167 4.12 4.77 5.82
C GLU A 167 5.56 4.81 6.39
N GLN A 168 6.41 5.65 5.81
CA GLN A 168 7.75 5.88 6.34
C GLN A 168 7.68 6.93 7.47
N PRO A 169 8.23 6.66 8.67
CA PRO A 169 8.15 7.59 9.81
C PRO A 169 8.65 9.00 9.49
N GLN A 170 9.64 9.12 8.60
CA GLN A 170 10.23 10.38 8.18
C GLN A 170 9.27 11.25 7.34
N LEU A 171 8.40 10.61 6.55
CA LEU A 171 7.35 11.29 5.77
C LEU A 171 6.11 11.58 6.64
N ALA A 172 5.82 10.69 7.59
CA ALA A 172 4.66 10.81 8.49
C ALA A 172 4.65 12.12 9.30
N ALA A 173 5.82 12.61 9.71
CA ALA A 173 5.93 13.87 10.46
C ALA A 173 5.65 15.13 9.61
N LEU A 174 5.83 15.06 8.29
CA LEU A 174 5.67 16.20 7.38
C LEU A 174 4.22 16.36 6.89
N LEU A 175 3.44 15.29 6.94
CA LEU A 175 2.08 15.24 6.43
C LEU A 175 1.13 15.08 7.63
N ASP A 176 0.33 16.10 7.96
CA ASP A 176 -0.58 16.07 9.11
C ASP A 176 -1.60 14.91 8.99
N PRO A 177 -1.52 13.85 9.85
CA PRO A 177 -2.42 12.71 9.77
C PRO A 177 -3.87 13.09 10.02
N LEU A 178 -4.13 14.13 10.82
CA LEU A 178 -5.48 14.60 11.15
C LEU A 178 -6.14 15.35 9.98
N ARG A 179 -5.36 15.76 8.98
CA ARG A 179 -5.83 16.44 7.78
C ARG A 179 -5.89 15.53 6.56
N ARG A 180 -5.50 14.27 6.69
CA ARG A 180 -5.54 13.30 5.58
C ARG A 180 -6.81 12.47 5.66
N GLU A 181 -7.55 12.44 4.56
CA GLU A 181 -8.61 11.45 4.37
C GLU A 181 -7.95 10.07 4.20
N ILE A 182 -8.31 9.12 5.05
CA ILE A 182 -7.83 7.74 4.99
C ILE A 182 -9.09 6.84 4.98
N PRO A 183 -9.29 6.01 3.94
CA PRO A 183 -8.43 5.79 2.77
C PRO A 183 -8.40 6.98 1.80
N GLN A 184 -7.32 7.09 1.01
CA GLN A 184 -7.18 8.07 -0.06
C GLN A 184 -7.70 7.50 -1.38
N SER A 185 -8.51 8.29 -2.10
CA SER A 185 -8.93 7.95 -3.46
C SER A 185 -7.87 8.38 -4.47
N VAL A 186 -7.62 7.52 -5.45
CA VAL A 186 -6.73 7.76 -6.59
C VAL A 186 -7.59 7.76 -7.86
N ASP A 187 -7.25 8.58 -8.86
CA ASP A 187 -7.96 8.56 -10.15
C ASP A 187 -7.86 7.15 -10.76
N PRO A 188 -8.95 6.58 -11.31
CA PRO A 188 -8.89 5.26 -11.94
C PRO A 188 -7.83 5.12 -13.06
N ALA A 189 -7.44 6.22 -13.71
CA ALA A 189 -6.38 6.24 -14.72
C ALA A 189 -4.97 6.10 -14.11
N ASP A 190 -4.77 6.59 -12.88
CA ASP A 190 -3.46 6.65 -12.21
C ASP A 190 -3.05 5.29 -11.62
N ASN A 191 -1.74 5.08 -11.46
CA ASN A 191 -1.17 3.87 -10.86
C ASN A 191 -1.24 3.97 -9.33
N ALA A 192 -2.26 3.33 -8.73
CA ALA A 192 -2.43 3.33 -7.28
C ALA A 192 -1.24 2.68 -6.55
N LEU A 193 -0.54 1.73 -7.19
CA LEU A 193 0.67 1.14 -6.62
C LEU A 193 1.83 2.15 -6.57
N GLN A 194 1.95 3.02 -7.57
CA GLN A 194 2.95 4.10 -7.59
C GLN A 194 2.66 5.17 -6.54
N GLU A 195 1.40 5.59 -6.39
CA GLU A 195 1.02 6.55 -5.35
C GLU A 195 1.27 6.00 -3.94
N ALA A 196 0.97 4.71 -3.72
CA ALA A 196 1.30 4.03 -2.48
C ALA A 196 2.81 3.99 -2.20
N ASP A 197 3.64 3.81 -3.23
CA ASP A 197 5.11 3.82 -3.14
C ASP A 197 5.68 5.21 -2.86
N ARG A 198 5.02 6.27 -3.36
CA ARG A 198 5.36 7.66 -3.05
C ARG A 198 5.12 8.01 -1.58
N LEU A 199 4.10 7.41 -0.96
CA LEU A 199 3.69 7.67 0.41
C LEU A 199 4.34 6.73 1.44
N GLY A 200 4.76 5.54 1.00
CA GLY A 200 5.32 4.53 1.88
C GLY A 200 5.77 3.31 1.11
N ARG A 201 5.79 2.15 1.77
CA ARG A 201 6.16 0.89 1.14
C ARG A 201 4.89 0.07 0.87
N PRO A 202 4.54 -0.24 -0.39
CA PRO A 202 3.38 -1.06 -0.68
C PRO A 202 3.51 -2.45 -0.07
N MET A 203 2.46 -2.89 0.60
CA MET A 203 2.42 -4.13 1.38
C MET A 203 1.47 -5.16 0.75
N ILE A 204 0.26 -4.75 0.37
CA ILE A 204 -0.76 -5.64 -0.21
C ILE A 204 -1.53 -4.90 -1.31
N ILE A 205 -1.85 -5.60 -2.40
CA ILE A 205 -2.92 -5.19 -3.34
C ILE A 205 -4.15 -6.05 -3.07
N VAL A 206 -5.28 -5.41 -2.81
CA VAL A 206 -6.59 -6.04 -2.62
C VAL A 206 -7.43 -5.72 -3.84
N ARG A 207 -8.04 -6.74 -4.45
CA ARG A 207 -8.98 -6.57 -5.57
C ARG A 207 -10.29 -7.25 -5.25
N ILE A 208 -11.39 -6.51 -5.36
CA ILE A 208 -12.74 -6.95 -5.01
C ILE A 208 -13.65 -6.63 -6.20
N GLY A 209 -14.37 -7.62 -6.71
CA GLY A 209 -15.34 -7.41 -7.77
C GLY A 209 -16.37 -8.54 -7.81
N GLY A 210 -17.37 -8.41 -8.67
CA GLY A 210 -18.50 -9.34 -8.74
C GLY A 210 -18.22 -10.72 -9.36
N ARG A 211 -16.95 -11.11 -9.55
CA ARG A 211 -16.61 -12.42 -10.14
C ARG A 211 -16.72 -13.52 -9.09
N THR A 212 -17.70 -14.38 -9.23
CA THR A 212 -17.83 -15.62 -8.46
C THR A 212 -17.16 -16.80 -9.18
N PRO A 213 -16.68 -17.82 -8.44
CA PRO A 213 -16.26 -19.07 -9.06
C PRO A 213 -17.51 -19.76 -9.65
N SER A 214 -17.52 -20.01 -10.95
CA SER A 214 -18.61 -20.67 -11.67
C SER A 214 -18.17 -22.04 -12.19
N GLY A 215 -18.76 -23.12 -11.67
CA GLY A 215 -18.61 -24.49 -12.19
C GLY A 215 -17.50 -25.33 -11.53
N ASP A 216 -17.54 -26.64 -11.79
CA ASP A 216 -16.69 -27.66 -11.18
C ASP A 216 -15.20 -27.60 -11.62
N TYR A 217 -14.87 -26.75 -12.60
CA TYR A 217 -13.55 -26.68 -13.24
C TYR A 217 -12.90 -25.29 -13.16
N MET A 218 -13.04 -24.60 -12.02
CA MET A 218 -12.24 -23.40 -11.80
C MET A 218 -10.76 -23.76 -11.72
N PRO A 219 -9.87 -23.08 -12.48
CA PRO A 219 -8.45 -23.40 -12.46
C PRO A 219 -7.86 -23.12 -11.08
N TYR A 220 -6.92 -23.93 -10.61
CA TYR A 220 -6.27 -23.75 -9.31
C TYR A 220 -5.71 -22.34 -9.11
N LEU A 221 -5.19 -21.72 -10.17
CA LEU A 221 -4.69 -20.34 -10.16
C LEU A 221 -5.75 -19.28 -9.79
N TYR A 222 -7.04 -19.58 -9.96
CA TYR A 222 -8.11 -18.70 -9.47
C TYR A 222 -8.06 -18.57 -7.94
N TYR A 223 -7.75 -19.67 -7.26
CA TYR A 223 -7.70 -19.77 -5.79
C TYR A 223 -6.37 -19.31 -5.19
N GLY A 224 -5.43 -18.85 -6.02
CA GLY A 224 -4.14 -18.31 -5.57
C GLY A 224 -2.95 -18.99 -6.23
N SER A 225 -1.75 -18.58 -5.83
CA SER A 225 -0.48 -19.11 -6.38
C SER A 225 0.14 -20.23 -5.54
N GLY A 226 -0.52 -20.67 -4.47
CA GLY A 226 -0.04 -21.78 -3.65
C GLY A 226 1.02 -21.38 -2.62
N GLY A 227 0.96 -20.14 -2.14
CA GLY A 227 1.80 -19.69 -1.03
C GLY A 227 1.43 -20.37 0.29
N GLY A 228 2.38 -20.43 1.23
CA GLY A 228 2.16 -20.99 2.54
C GLY A 228 1.14 -20.20 3.34
N PHE A 229 0.42 -20.92 4.18
CA PHE A 229 -0.67 -20.43 4.99
C PHE A 229 -0.55 -21.02 6.39
N ASP A 230 -0.76 -20.18 7.39
CA ASP A 230 -0.94 -20.58 8.78
C ASP A 230 -2.19 -19.86 9.30
N ALA A 231 -3.13 -20.64 9.85
CA ALA A 231 -4.33 -20.09 10.46
C ALA A 231 -3.98 -19.22 11.68
N GLY A 232 -2.84 -19.47 12.33
CA GLY A 232 -2.50 -18.92 13.63
C GLY A 232 -3.48 -19.37 14.72
N GLU A 233 -3.19 -19.04 15.97
CA GLU A 233 -4.25 -18.95 16.96
C GLU A 233 -5.09 -17.73 16.59
N SER A 234 -6.36 -17.94 16.24
CA SER A 234 -7.32 -16.86 15.98
C SER A 234 -7.23 -15.85 17.13
N VAL A 235 -6.74 -14.62 16.86
CA VAL A 235 -6.63 -13.60 17.91
C VAL A 235 -8.02 -13.40 18.51
N PRO A 236 -8.21 -13.59 19.83
CA PRO A 236 -9.50 -13.34 20.45
C PRO A 236 -9.95 -11.90 20.19
N VAL A 237 -11.24 -11.69 19.92
CA VAL A 237 -11.90 -10.43 19.48
C VAL A 237 -11.84 -9.30 20.55
N HIS A 238 -10.92 -9.39 21.51
CA HIS A 238 -10.69 -8.39 22.55
C HIS A 238 -9.22 -7.97 22.61
N THR A 239 -8.67 -7.47 21.49
CA THR A 239 -7.40 -6.70 21.52
C THR A 239 -7.67 -5.27 21.98
N GLY A 240 -7.95 -5.12 23.27
CA GLY A 240 -7.27 -4.13 24.12
C GLY A 240 -7.25 -2.63 23.77
N VAL A 241 -8.12 -2.09 22.91
CA VAL A 241 -8.32 -0.62 22.88
C VAL A 241 -9.26 -0.26 24.04
N VAL A 242 -8.68 -0.06 25.22
CA VAL A 242 -9.39 0.52 26.37
C VAL A 242 -9.75 1.96 26.00
N LYS A 243 -11.06 2.27 25.91
CA LYS A 243 -11.51 3.66 25.85
C LYS A 243 -10.98 4.37 27.10
N LEU A 244 -10.29 5.50 26.92
CA LEU A 244 -9.84 6.36 28.02
C LEU A 244 -10.98 6.80 28.98
N SER A 245 -12.25 6.56 28.63
CA SER A 245 -13.42 6.78 29.47
C SER A 245 -13.55 5.84 30.67
N ASP A 246 -12.89 4.68 30.66
CA ASP A 246 -13.14 3.64 31.66
C ASP A 246 -12.20 3.73 32.87
N LYS A 247 -11.32 4.74 32.90
CA LYS A 247 -10.45 5.04 34.05
C LYS A 247 -11.16 5.96 35.05
N ARG A 248 -12.33 5.57 35.58
CA ARG A 248 -12.81 6.13 36.85
C ARG A 248 -12.21 5.32 37.99
N GLY A 249 -11.11 5.82 38.54
CA GLY A 249 -10.51 5.29 39.76
C GLY A 249 -11.49 5.32 40.95
N PRO A 250 -11.35 4.39 41.91
CA PRO A 250 -12.21 4.37 43.08
C PRO A 250 -11.98 5.61 43.96
N ARG A 251 -13.04 6.38 44.20
CA ARG A 251 -13.09 7.39 45.26
C ARG A 251 -13.00 6.66 46.60
N SER A 252 -11.89 6.81 47.33
CA SER A 252 -11.82 6.34 48.70
C SER A 252 -12.70 7.23 49.57
N SER A 253 -13.77 6.65 50.13
CA SER A 253 -14.46 7.21 51.28
C SER A 253 -13.79 6.62 52.53
N ILE A 254 -12.91 7.40 53.17
CA ILE A 254 -12.40 7.08 54.50
C ILE A 254 -13.55 7.34 55.48
N ALA A 255 -14.13 6.28 56.02
CA ALA A 255 -15.07 6.35 57.14
C ALA A 255 -14.28 6.33 58.45
N SER A 256 -14.52 7.35 59.25
CA SER A 256 -14.06 7.55 60.63
C SER A 256 -14.53 6.44 61.57
N ARG A 257 -13.60 5.85 62.33
CA ARG A 257 -13.80 5.37 63.69
C ARG A 257 -12.50 5.53 64.48
#